data_AF-A0A0B6YTT2-F1
#
_entry.id   AF-A0A0B6YTT2-F1
#
_cell.length_a   1.000
_cell.length_b   1.000
_cell.length_c   1.000
_cell.angle_alpha   90.00
_cell.angle_beta   90.00
_cell.angle_gamma   90.00
#
_symmetry.space_group_name_H-M   'P 1'
#
loop_
_entity.id
_entity.type
_entity.pdbx_description
1 polymer ?
#
loop_
_entity_poly.entity_id
_entity_poly.type
_entity_poly.pdbx_seq_one_letter_code
_entity_poly.pdbx_strand_id
1 'polypeptide(L)'
;CKIVPFLENASHHCSVLTLLAIGFERYYAICHPLRQPVSSRISSASIMIPAVWVLSCVVSAPFAILSNIKVSRYYDDTLVDTCRTDMSSNISRSYIVFISVGFLALPLLLLTVLYSAIIRTLRSSTTTALDN
;
A
#
# COMPACT_ATOMS: atom_id res chain seq x y z
N CYS A 1 0.70 -6.40 -23.04
CA CYS A 1 1.20 -5.10 -22.56
C CYS A 1 0.51 -4.68 -21.26
N LYS A 2 -0.80 -4.39 -21.23
CA LYS A 2 -1.48 -3.73 -20.09
C LYS A 2 -1.49 -4.48 -18.74
N ILE A 3 -1.47 -5.81 -18.75
CA ILE A 3 -1.52 -6.63 -17.53
C ILE A 3 -0.24 -6.50 -16.69
N VAL A 4 0.92 -6.38 -17.33
CA VAL A 4 2.22 -6.29 -16.64
C VAL A 4 2.30 -5.04 -15.75
N PRO A 5 2.13 -3.80 -16.26
CA PRO A 5 2.17 -2.59 -15.42
C PRO A 5 0.99 -2.51 -14.45
N PHE A 6 -0.13 -3.17 -14.75
CA PHE A 6 -1.23 -3.31 -13.80
C PHE A 6 -0.81 -4.14 -12.59
N LEU A 7 -0.30 -5.36 -12.81
CA LEU A 7 0.09 -6.27 -11.73
C LEU A 7 1.26 -5.73 -10.92
N GLU A 8 2.23 -5.09 -11.58
CA GLU A 8 3.36 -4.44 -10.92
C GLU A 8 2.87 -3.39 -9.90
N ASN A 9 2.03 -2.44 -10.34
CA ASN A 9 1.48 -1.42 -9.45
C ASN A 9 0.49 -1.99 -8.42
N ALA A 10 -0.35 -2.96 -8.80
CA ALA A 10 -1.28 -3.60 -7.88
C ALA A 10 -0.55 -4.33 -6.75
N SER A 11 0.55 -5.02 -7.08
CA SER A 11 1.40 -5.69 -6.10
C SER A 11 2.02 -4.69 -5.13
N HIS A 12 2.53 -3.56 -5.64
CA HIS A 12 3.14 -2.52 -4.84
C HIS A 12 2.14 -1.90 -3.85
N HIS A 13 0.95 -1.51 -4.33
CA HIS A 13 -0.12 -0.96 -3.49
C HIS A 13 -0.63 -1.99 -2.46
N CYS A 14 -0.76 -3.26 -2.86
CA CYS A 14 -1.20 -4.34 -1.99
C CYS A 14 -0.23 -4.57 -0.83
N SER A 15 1.08 -4.58 -1.09
CA SER A 15 2.09 -4.73 -0.04
C SER A 15 2.02 -3.60 0.99
N VAL A 16 1.90 -2.34 0.55
CA VAL A 16 1.82 -1.18 1.45
C VAL A 16 0.56 -1.23 2.31
N LEU A 17 -0.59 -1.50 1.71
CA LEU A 17 -1.86 -1.61 2.43
C LEU A 17 -1.88 -2.79 3.40
N THR A 18 -1.28 -3.93 3.03
CA THR A 18 -1.15 -5.10 3.90
C THR A 18 -0.30 -4.78 5.12
N LEU A 19 0.82 -4.08 4.95
CA LEU A 19 1.65 -3.62 6.07
C LEU A 19 0.87 -2.72 7.02
N LEU A 20 0.09 -1.78 6.46
CA LEU A 20 -0.78 -0.92 7.25
C LEU A 20 -1.83 -1.72 8.04
N ALA A 21 -2.47 -2.70 7.41
CA ALA A 21 -3.44 -3.58 8.06
C ALA A 21 -2.81 -4.34 9.24
N ILE A 22 -1.63 -4.94 9.03
CA ILE A 22 -0.88 -5.63 10.09
C ILE A 22 -0.54 -4.65 11.23
N GLY A 23 -0.11 -3.43 10.91
CA GLY A 23 0.16 -2.38 11.89
C GLY A 23 -1.04 -2.06 12.77
N PHE A 24 -2.23 -1.92 12.17
CA PHE A 24 -3.47 -1.68 12.90
C PHE A 24 -3.84 -2.86 13.82
N GLU A 25 -3.76 -4.09 13.32
CA GLU A 25 -4.03 -5.27 14.15
C GLU A 25 -3.11 -5.32 15.37
N ARG A 26 -1.81 -5.05 15.18
CA ARG A 26 -0.82 -5.01 16.27
C ARG A 26 -1.11 -3.88 17.24
N TYR A 27 -1.42 -2.69 16.75
CA TYR A 27 -1.78 -1.54 17.58
C TYR A 27 -2.98 -1.85 18.49
N TYR A 28 -4.07 -2.37 17.93
CA TYR A 28 -5.25 -2.73 18.71
C TYR A 28 -5.00 -3.87 19.70
N ALA A 29 -4.11 -4.82 19.38
CA ALA A 29 -3.74 -5.91 20.31
C ALA A 29 -3.02 -5.39 21.55
N ILE A 30 -2.05 -4.50 21.33
CA ILE A 30 -1.12 -4.06 22.36
C ILE A 30 -1.73 -2.92 23.18
N CYS A 31 -2.36 -1.94 22.53
CA CYS A 31 -2.84 -0.73 23.19
C CYS A 31 -4.27 -0.87 23.76
N HIS A 32 -5.05 -1.85 23.28
CA HIS A 32 -6.42 -2.08 23.74
C HIS A 32 -6.71 -3.56 24.11
N PRO A 33 -5.95 -4.14 25.05
CA PRO A 33 -6.02 -5.56 25.40
C PRO A 33 -7.39 -6.03 25.92
N LEU A 34 -8.23 -5.12 26.43
CA LEU A 34 -9.53 -5.43 27.04
C LEU A 34 -10.75 -5.30 26.10
N ARG A 35 -10.58 -4.85 24.84
CA ARG A 35 -11.71 -4.57 23.93
C ARG A 35 -11.88 -5.53 22.75
N GLN A 36 -10.93 -6.43 22.47
CA GLN A 36 -11.05 -7.34 21.32
C GLN A 36 -10.81 -8.80 21.67
N PRO A 37 -11.87 -9.63 21.74
CA PRO A 37 -11.75 -11.09 21.70
C PRO A 37 -11.03 -11.50 20.41
N VAL A 38 -10.22 -12.56 20.46
CA VAL A 38 -9.50 -13.11 19.28
C VAL A 38 -10.45 -13.37 18.09
N SER A 39 -11.70 -13.75 18.37
CA SER A 39 -12.76 -13.92 17.37
C SER A 39 -13.10 -12.62 16.60
N SER A 40 -13.15 -11.46 17.27
CA SER A 40 -13.40 -10.16 16.64
C SER A 40 -12.25 -9.71 15.73
N ARG A 41 -11.01 -10.08 16.08
CA ARG A 41 -9.82 -9.83 15.27
C ARG A 41 -9.84 -10.62 13.96
N ILE A 42 -10.17 -11.91 14.02
CA ILE A 42 -10.29 -12.76 12.82
C ILE A 42 -11.40 -12.26 11.91
N SER A 43 -12.54 -11.84 12.48
CA SER A 43 -13.64 -11.24 11.72
C SER A 43 -13.22 -9.94 11.02
N SER A 44 -12.45 -9.09 11.69
CA SER A 44 -11.93 -7.84 11.10
C SER A 44 -10.91 -8.12 9.99
N ALA A 45 -9.96 -9.04 10.22
CA ALA A 45 -8.95 -9.42 9.23
C ALA A 45 -9.59 -10.00 7.95
N SER A 46 -10.62 -10.83 8.11
CA SER A 46 -11.39 -11.43 7.00
C SER A 46 -12.05 -10.37 6.11
N ILE A 47 -12.41 -9.20 6.67
CA ILE A 47 -12.97 -8.07 5.91
C ILE A 47 -11.85 -7.18 5.34
N MET A 48 -10.76 -6.98 6.09
CA MET A 48 -9.66 -6.10 5.69
C MET A 48 -8.89 -6.64 4.48
N ILE A 49 -8.60 -7.94 4.43
CA ILE A 49 -7.83 -8.55 3.33
C ILE A 49 -8.51 -8.34 1.96
N PRO A 50 -9.78 -8.70 1.74
CA PRO A 50 -10.43 -8.45 0.45
C PRO A 50 -10.54 -6.95 0.16
N ALA A 51 -10.73 -6.09 1.18
CA ALA A 51 -10.74 -4.64 0.98
C ALA A 51 -9.37 -4.12 0.48
N VAL A 52 -8.26 -4.63 1.02
CA VAL A 52 -6.89 -4.30 0.56
C VAL A 52 -6.72 -4.67 -0.91
N TRP A 53 -7.15 -5.87 -1.31
CA TRP A 53 -7.07 -6.31 -2.71
C TRP A 53 -7.90 -5.43 -3.64
N VAL A 54 -9.17 -5.17 -3.29
CA VAL A 54 -10.06 -4.33 -4.08
C VAL A 54 -9.48 -2.93 -4.23
N LEU A 55 -9.04 -2.29 -3.14
CA LEU A 55 -8.48 -0.95 -3.17
C LEU A 55 -7.18 -0.90 -4.01
N SER A 56 -6.31 -1.90 -3.88
CA SER A 56 -5.07 -1.99 -4.67
C SER A 56 -5.36 -2.09 -6.17
N CYS A 57 -6.34 -2.91 -6.56
CA CYS A 57 -6.77 -3.04 -7.95
C CYS A 57 -7.37 -1.74 -8.48
N VAL A 58 -8.22 -1.07 -7.71
CA VAL A 58 -8.87 0.20 -8.09
C VAL A 58 -7.83 1.30 -8.33
N VAL A 59 -6.86 1.45 -7.43
CA VAL A 59 -5.80 2.46 -7.57
C VAL A 59 -4.86 2.13 -8.74
N SER A 60 -4.68 0.85 -9.07
CA SER A 60 -3.79 0.41 -10.15
C SER A 60 -4.45 0.39 -11.54
N ALA A 61 -5.78 0.38 -11.60
CA ALA A 61 -6.56 0.42 -12.84
C ALA A 61 -6.18 1.55 -13.82
N PRO A 62 -5.99 2.83 -13.40
CA PRO A 62 -5.61 3.90 -14.33
C PRO A 62 -4.28 3.64 -15.05
N PHE A 63 -3.32 2.95 -14.42
CA PHE A 63 -2.06 2.57 -15.07
C PHE A 63 -2.27 1.58 -16.22
N ALA A 64 -3.21 0.64 -16.07
CA ALA A 64 -3.57 -0.31 -17.11
C ALA A 64 -4.20 0.39 -18.33
N ILE A 65 -5.03 1.41 -18.07
CA ILE A 65 -5.75 2.18 -19.11
C ILE A 65 -4.77 3.05 -19.90
N LEU A 66 -3.82 3.69 -19.21
CA LEU A 66 -2.84 4.60 -19.81
C LEU A 66 -1.66 3.87 -20.49
N SER A 67 -1.50 2.58 -20.24
CA SER A 67 -0.47 1.75 -20.86
C SER A 67 -0.80 1.42 -22.32
N ASN A 68 0.07 1.85 -23.23
CA ASN A 68 -0.06 1.61 -24.67
C ASN A 68 1.23 1.01 -25.24
N ILE A 69 1.09 0.31 -26.37
CA ILE A 69 2.24 -0.17 -27.13
C ILE A 69 2.79 1.02 -27.93
N LYS A 70 4.09 1.28 -27.78
CA LYS A 70 4.82 2.28 -28.55
C LYS A 70 6.04 1.63 -29.18
N VAL A 71 6.25 1.96 -30.46
CA VAL A 71 7.45 1.54 -31.19
C VAL A 71 8.61 2.38 -30.67
N SER A 72 9.65 1.72 -30.16
CA SER A 72 10.89 2.34 -29.69
C SER A 72 12.06 1.78 -30.48
N ARG A 73 13.13 2.58 -30.64
CA ARG A 73 14.39 2.07 -31.21
C ARG A 73 15.20 1.37 -30.13
N TYR A 74 15.65 0.15 -30.43
CA TYR A 74 16.61 -0.58 -29.61
C TYR A 74 18.04 -0.08 -29.86
N TYR A 75 19.01 -0.51 -29.04
CA TYR A 75 20.42 -0.11 -29.17
C TYR A 75 21.02 -0.42 -30.56
N ASP A 76 20.50 -1.44 -31.25
CA ASP A 76 20.93 -1.87 -32.59
C ASP A 76 20.11 -1.22 -33.72
N ASP A 77 19.46 -0.07 -33.46
CA ASP A 77 18.56 0.65 -34.39
C ASP A 77 17.34 -0.15 -34.90
N THR A 78 17.09 -1.34 -34.34
CA THR A 78 15.91 -2.13 -34.64
C THR A 78 14.66 -1.52 -33.98
N LEU A 79 13.54 -1.55 -34.70
CA LEU A 79 12.25 -1.10 -34.18
C LEU A 79 11.61 -2.23 -33.37
N VAL A 80 11.39 -1.96 -32.08
CA VAL A 80 10.78 -2.92 -31.15
C VAL A 80 9.53 -2.35 -30.50
N ASP A 81 8.52 -3.21 -30.35
CA ASP A 81 7.28 -2.87 -29.65
C ASP A 81 7.51 -2.88 -28.14
N THR A 82 7.45 -1.69 -27.54
CA THR A 82 7.60 -1.51 -26.09
C THR A 82 6.28 -1.13 -25.45
N CYS A 83 5.98 -1.72 -24.30
CA CYS A 83 4.84 -1.32 -23.49
C CYS A 83 5.24 -0.12 -22.64
N ARG A 84 4.63 1.05 -22.84
CA ARG A 84 4.88 2.23 -22.01
C ARG A 84 3.59 2.91 -21.59
N THR A 85 3.54 3.35 -20.34
CA THR A 85 2.51 4.24 -19.82
C THR A 85 2.62 5.57 -20.54
N ASP A 86 1.58 5.93 -21.30
CA ASP A 86 1.57 7.17 -22.04
C ASP A 86 1.37 8.34 -21.07
N MET A 87 2.45 9.08 -20.87
CA MET A 87 2.52 10.22 -19.97
C MET A 87 2.83 11.49 -20.75
N SER A 88 2.33 11.56 -21.99
CA SER A 88 2.51 12.67 -22.93
C SER A 88 1.90 13.99 -22.44
N SER A 89 0.82 13.94 -21.65
CA SER A 89 0.25 15.11 -21.00
C SER A 89 0.83 15.32 -19.60
N ASN A 90 1.27 16.55 -19.32
CA ASN A 90 1.70 16.99 -17.99
C ASN A 90 0.60 16.76 -16.93
N ILE A 91 -0.67 16.85 -17.34
CA ILE A 91 -1.83 16.62 -16.46
C ILE A 91 -1.90 15.15 -16.05
N SER A 92 -1.81 14.22 -17.00
CA SER A 92 -1.81 12.77 -16.72
C SER A 92 -0.63 12.37 -15.85
N ARG A 93 0.55 12.94 -16.13
CA ARG A 93 1.76 12.75 -15.31
C ARG A 93 1.55 13.18 -13.87
N SER A 94 1.12 14.43 -13.69
CA SER A 94 0.93 15.00 -12.36
C SER A 94 -0.15 14.23 -11.60
N TYR A 95 -1.24 13.83 -12.26
CA TYR A 95 -2.32 13.06 -11.64
C TYR A 95 -1.83 11.69 -11.15
N ILE A 96 -1.12 10.95 -12.00
CA ILE A 96 -0.55 9.63 -11.65
C ILE A 96 0.45 9.75 -10.50
N VAL A 97 1.37 10.71 -10.58
CA VAL A 97 2.38 10.91 -9.53
C VAL A 97 1.71 11.33 -8.22
N PHE A 98 0.73 12.24 -8.29
CA PHE A 98 0.01 12.70 -7.11
C PHE A 98 -0.74 11.57 -6.42
N ILE A 99 -1.47 10.74 -7.17
CA ILE A 99 -2.21 9.62 -6.58
C ILE A 99 -1.27 8.56 -6.01
N SER A 100 -0.16 8.22 -6.70
CA SER A 100 0.84 7.28 -6.18
C SER A 100 1.55 7.79 -4.93
N VAL A 101 2.01 9.04 -4.94
CA VAL A 101 2.70 9.64 -3.81
C VAL A 101 1.75 9.79 -2.64
N GLY A 102 0.52 10.26 -2.87
CA GLY A 102 -0.49 10.37 -1.82
C GLY A 102 -0.82 9.01 -1.20
N PHE A 103 -0.97 7.98 -2.04
CA PHE A 103 -1.26 6.62 -1.60
C PHE A 103 -0.08 5.93 -0.92
N LEU A 104 1.17 6.37 -1.14
CA LEU A 104 2.33 5.86 -0.43
C LEU A 104 2.60 6.64 0.87
N ALA A 105 2.52 7.97 0.81
CA ALA A 105 2.79 8.85 1.95
C ALA A 105 1.78 8.64 3.09
N LEU A 106 0.50 8.50 2.77
CA LEU A 106 -0.54 8.33 3.78
C LEU A 106 -0.35 7.04 4.61
N PRO A 107 -0.20 5.84 4.01
CA PRO A 107 0.12 4.63 4.77
C PRO A 107 1.43 4.71 5.54
N LEU A 108 2.48 5.33 4.99
CA LEU A 108 3.74 5.51 5.71
C LEU A 108 3.56 6.37 6.96
N LEU A 109 2.86 7.51 6.84
CA LEU A 109 2.57 8.37 8.00
C LEU A 109 1.74 7.62 9.05
N LEU A 110 0.69 6.91 8.64
CA LEU A 110 -0.11 6.10 9.57
C LEU A 110 0.73 5.02 10.26
N LEU A 111 1.58 4.31 9.51
CA LEU A 111 2.50 3.33 10.08
C LEU A 111 3.43 3.95 11.10
N THR A 112 4.06 5.09 10.80
CA THR A 112 4.96 5.77 11.75
C THR A 112 4.24 6.15 13.04
N VAL A 113 3.02 6.68 12.95
CA VAL A 113 2.20 7.03 14.12
C VAL A 113 1.84 5.78 14.92
N LEU A 114 1.32 4.74 14.26
CA LEU A 114 0.93 3.48 14.91
C LEU A 114 2.11 2.82 15.62
N TYR A 115 3.25 2.67 14.95
CA TYR A 115 4.45 2.09 15.55
C TYR A 115 5.01 2.95 16.68
N SER A 116 4.99 4.28 16.56
CA SER A 116 5.41 5.16 17.64
C SER A 116 4.54 5.01 18.89
N ALA A 117 3.23 4.84 18.72
CA ALA A 117 2.30 4.61 19.81
C ALA A 117 2.54 3.24 20.47
N ILE A 118 2.73 2.19 19.66
CA ILE A 118 3.09 0.85 20.16
C ILE A 118 4.36 0.91 21.02
N ILE A 119 5.41 1.58 20.54
CA ILE A 119 6.68 1.70 21.28
C ILE A 119 6.46 2.42 22.62
N ARG A 120 5.66 3.49 22.64
CA ARG A 120 5.35 4.22 23.88
C ARG A 120 4.60 3.34 24.89
N THR A 121 3.57 2.63 24.45
CA THR A 121 2.79 1.72 25.30
C THR A 121 3.64 0.58 25.84
N LEU A 122 4.53 0.00 25.02
CA LEU A 122 5.43 -1.05 25.48
C LEU A 122 6.40 -0.52 26.54
N ARG A 123 6.98 0.67 26.34
CA ARG A 123 7.88 1.28 27.33
C ARG A 123 7.18 1.56 28.66
N SER A 124 5.95 2.10 28.65
CA SER A 124 5.21 2.35 29.89
C SER A 124 4.92 1.07 30.67
N SER A 125 4.55 -0.01 29.97
CA SER A 125 4.27 -1.30 30.62
C SER A 125 5.51 -1.94 31.25
N THR A 126 6.69 -1.78 30.64
CA THR A 126 7.95 -2.28 31.21
C THR A 126 8.35 -1.51 32.47
N THR A 127 8.16 -0.20 32.53
CA THR A 127 8.45 0.60 33.73
C THR A 127 7.58 0.19 34.91
N THR A 128 6.26 0.00 34.71
CA THR A 128 5.36 -0.47 35.79
C THR A 128 5.73 -1.86 36.32
N ALA A 129 6.33 -2.72 35.50
CA ALA A 129 6.77 -4.05 35.91
C ALA A 129 8.09 -4.06 36.69
N LEU A 130 8.87 -2.98 36.65
CA LEU A 130 10.11 -2.83 37.42
C LEU A 130 9.86 -2.15 38.78
N ASP A 131 8.75 -1.42 38.92
CA ASP A 131 8.37 -0.72 40.15
C ASP A 131 7.49 -1.56 41.12
N ASN A 132 7.06 -2.76 40.70
CA ASN A 132 6.30 -3.75 41.50
C ASN A 132 7.19 -4.94 41.91
#